data_AF-A0A0D0D7Q1-F1
#
_entry.id   AF-A0A0D0D7Q1-F1
#
_cell.length_a   1.000
_cell.length_b   1.000
_cell.length_c   1.000
_cell.angle_alpha   90.00
_cell.angle_beta   90.00
_cell.angle_gamma   90.00
#
_symmetry.space_group_name_H-M   'P 1'
#
loop_
_entity.id
_entity.type
_entity.pdbx_description
1 polymer ?
#
loop_
_entity_poly.entity_id
_entity_poly.type
_entity_poly.pdbx_seq_one_letter_code
_entity_poly.pdbx_strand_id
1 'polypeptide(L)'
;CKCTPAPVCLINCRLFASSPITPSLTVNLRVLELVKNLFTRLTLNTTAWCETLEYFLDGQGYKLQGKGNLQHWFSNAFHWYSILVISVDDHITQFICAETFEDDVDTQDGCRQRTQPSDYLQSHCPLCFGARDWMNKGTGK
;
A
#
# COMPACT_ATOMS: atom_id res chain seq x y z
N CYS A 1 21.29 18.63 12.32
CA CYS A 1 20.03 19.32 12.67
C CYS A 1 19.03 18.31 13.24
N LYS A 2 18.30 18.62 14.32
CA LYS A 2 17.25 17.75 14.91
C LYS A 2 15.94 17.82 14.11
N CYS A 3 16.04 17.90 12.78
CA CYS A 3 14.87 18.10 11.94
C CYS A 3 14.23 16.75 11.65
N THR A 4 12.92 16.65 11.86
CA THR A 4 12.13 15.52 11.40
C THR A 4 12.31 15.38 9.88
N PRO A 5 12.50 14.15 9.34
CA PRO A 5 12.68 13.98 7.91
C PRO A 5 11.50 14.57 7.14
N ALA A 6 11.78 15.27 6.02
CA ALA A 6 10.75 15.88 5.19
C ALA A 6 9.61 14.91 4.80
N PRO A 7 9.86 13.63 4.43
CA PRO A 7 8.81 12.67 4.14
C PRO A 7 7.86 12.41 5.32
N VAL A 8 8.38 12.36 6.54
CA VAL A 8 7.56 12.13 7.76
C VAL A 8 6.64 13.33 8.03
N CYS A 9 7.16 14.54 7.84
CA CYS A 9 6.35 15.76 7.96
C CYS A 9 5.22 15.81 6.91
N LEU A 10 5.51 15.45 5.66
CA LEU A 10 4.51 15.40 4.59
C LEU A 10 3.41 14.37 4.87
N ILE A 11 3.77 13.17 5.32
CA ILE A 11 2.79 12.12 5.67
C ILE A 11 1.87 12.59 6.80
N ASN A 12 2.42 13.27 7.82
CA ASN A 12 1.61 13.85 8.90
C ASN A 12 0.59 14.88 8.39
N CYS A 13 0.93 15.61 7.32
CA CYS A 13 0.04 16.52 6.61
C CYS A 13 -0.85 15.84 5.56
N ARG A 14 -0.83 14.50 5.47
CA ARG A 14 -1.54 13.70 4.44
C ARG A 14 -1.13 14.03 3.00
N LEU A 15 0.11 14.47 2.81
CA LEU A 15 0.70 14.79 1.53
C LEU A 15 1.77 13.75 1.17
N PHE A 16 1.90 13.50 -0.13
CA PHE A 16 2.87 12.57 -0.69
C PHE A 16 3.66 13.26 -1.80
N ALA A 17 4.97 13.10 -1.78
CA ALA A 17 5.86 13.73 -2.75
C ALA A 17 5.80 13.06 -4.12
N SER A 18 5.96 13.85 -5.19
CA SER A 18 6.13 13.34 -6.55
C SER A 18 7.42 12.56 -6.76
N SER A 19 8.44 12.75 -5.91
CA SER A 19 9.73 12.05 -5.96
C SER A 19 10.33 11.97 -4.55
N PRO A 20 10.98 10.85 -4.19
CA PRO A 20 11.60 10.67 -2.88
C PRO A 20 12.86 11.54 -2.67
N ILE A 21 13.59 11.86 -3.75
CA ILE A 21 14.89 12.55 -3.68
C ILE A 21 14.73 14.05 -4.00
N THR A 22 13.84 14.40 -4.92
CA THR A 22 13.65 15.78 -5.40
C THR A 22 12.15 16.09 -5.60
N PRO A 23 11.40 16.35 -4.52
CA PRO A 23 9.96 16.59 -4.62
C PRO A 23 9.66 17.90 -5.36
N SER A 24 9.03 17.81 -6.52
CA SER A 24 8.58 18.97 -7.31
C SER A 24 7.12 19.35 -7.05
N LEU A 25 6.33 18.37 -6.62
CA LEU A 25 4.90 18.49 -6.36
C LEU A 25 4.55 17.60 -5.17
N THR A 26 3.56 18.00 -4.40
CA THR A 26 2.95 17.12 -3.39
C THR A 26 1.50 16.86 -3.75
N VAL A 27 1.06 15.61 -3.60
CA VAL A 27 -0.29 15.14 -3.90
C VAL A 27 -0.92 14.63 -2.61
N ASN A 28 -2.18 14.93 -2.37
CA ASN A 28 -2.88 14.43 -1.20
C ASN A 28 -3.06 12.91 -1.25
N LEU A 29 -2.82 12.21 -0.14
CA LEU A 29 -2.96 10.75 -0.05
C LEU A 29 -4.37 10.26 -0.42
N ARG A 30 -5.42 11.03 -0.10
CA ARG A 30 -6.80 10.67 -0.48
C ARG A 30 -7.03 10.72 -1.99
N VAL A 31 -6.35 11.62 -2.69
CA VAL A 31 -6.42 11.69 -4.16
C VAL A 31 -5.71 10.47 -4.76
N LEU A 32 -4.56 10.10 -4.22
CA LEU A 32 -3.83 8.90 -4.66
C LEU A 32 -4.63 7.61 -4.39
N GLU A 33 -5.28 7.51 -3.23
CA GLU A 33 -6.16 6.39 -2.89
C GLU A 33 -7.41 6.35 -3.77
N LEU A 34 -8.03 7.50 -4.04
CA LEU A 34 -9.14 7.62 -4.97
C LEU A 34 -8.73 7.10 -6.35
N VAL A 35 -7.59 7.55 -6.87
CA VAL A 35 -7.10 7.16 -8.19
C VAL A 35 -6.72 5.68 -8.24
N LYS A 36 -6.12 5.13 -7.16
CA LYS A 36 -5.90 3.68 -7.02
C LYS A 36 -7.21 2.90 -7.14
N ASN A 37 -8.25 3.34 -6.44
CA ASN A 37 -9.58 2.71 -6.50
C ASN A 37 -10.31 2.95 -7.84
N LEU A 38 -9.99 4.03 -8.53
CA LEU A 38 -10.52 4.32 -9.86
C LEU A 38 -9.91 3.38 -10.91
N PHE A 39 -8.61 3.09 -10.82
CA PHE A 39 -7.90 2.20 -11.74
C PHE A 39 -8.40 0.75 -11.69
N THR A 40 -8.92 0.30 -10.54
CA THR A 40 -9.51 -1.04 -10.44
C THR A 40 -10.87 -1.15 -11.13
N ARG A 41 -11.50 -0.02 -11.46
CA ARG A 41 -12.88 0.04 -11.99
C ARG A 41 -12.97 0.64 -13.40
N LEU A 42 -11.96 1.43 -13.78
CA LEU A 42 -11.89 2.12 -15.06
C LEU A 42 -10.46 2.08 -15.57
N THR A 43 -10.28 1.81 -16.86
CA THR A 43 -9.03 2.11 -17.56
C THR A 43 -8.92 3.63 -17.64
N LEU A 44 -8.29 4.26 -16.64
CA LEU A 44 -8.16 5.70 -16.64
C LEU A 44 -7.18 6.13 -17.74
N ASN A 45 -7.63 6.97 -18.66
CA ASN A 45 -6.73 7.78 -19.46
C ASN A 45 -6.15 8.87 -18.55
N THR A 46 -5.07 8.53 -17.85
CA THR A 46 -4.37 9.44 -16.94
C THR A 46 -3.94 10.73 -17.65
N THR A 47 -3.62 10.67 -18.94
CA THR A 47 -3.33 11.84 -19.79
C THR A 47 -4.52 12.79 -19.83
N ALA A 48 -5.68 12.32 -20.32
CA ALA A 48 -6.86 13.19 -20.46
C ALA A 48 -7.35 13.74 -19.12
N TRP A 49 -7.26 12.94 -18.05
CA TRP A 49 -7.61 13.42 -16.71
C TRP A 49 -6.64 14.50 -16.23
N CYS A 50 -5.33 14.31 -16.40
CA CYS A 50 -4.33 15.31 -16.00
C CYS A 50 -4.45 16.59 -16.83
N GLU A 51 -4.65 16.49 -18.15
CA GLU A 51 -4.86 17.64 -19.03
C GLU A 51 -6.10 18.44 -18.64
N THR A 52 -7.21 17.74 -18.35
CA THR A 52 -8.45 18.38 -17.87
C THR A 52 -8.23 19.07 -16.53
N LEU A 53 -7.47 18.45 -15.63
CA LEU A 53 -7.17 19.01 -14.31
C LEU A 53 -6.22 20.21 -14.41
N GLU A 54 -5.19 20.15 -15.26
CA GLU A 54 -4.33 21.29 -15.57
C GLU A 54 -5.14 22.47 -16.12
N TYR A 55 -6.02 22.20 -17.08
CA TYR A 55 -6.90 23.22 -17.66
C TYR A 55 -7.83 23.85 -16.61
N PHE A 56 -8.41 23.02 -15.74
CA PHE A 56 -9.25 23.50 -14.63
C PHE A 56 -8.47 24.39 -13.66
N LEU A 57 -7.25 23.98 -13.28
CA LEU A 57 -6.38 24.73 -12.37
C LEU A 57 -5.90 26.05 -12.97
N ASP A 58 -5.58 26.08 -14.26
CA ASP A 58 -5.22 27.31 -14.97
C ASP A 58 -6.38 28.32 -14.97
N GLY A 59 -7.62 27.85 -15.14
CA GLY A 59 -8.83 28.66 -15.01
C GLY A 59 -9.05 29.26 -13.61
N GLN A 60 -8.46 28.67 -12.57
CA GLN A 60 -8.46 29.18 -11.19
C GLN A 60 -7.23 30.05 -10.87
N GLY A 61 -6.35 30.29 -11.85
CA GLY A 61 -5.12 31.08 -11.68
C GLY A 61 -3.93 30.28 -11.13
N TYR A 62 -4.06 28.96 -10.95
CA TYR A 62 -2.97 28.10 -10.52
C TYR A 62 -2.16 27.62 -11.73
N LYS A 63 -1.12 28.37 -12.08
CA LYS A 63 -0.19 27.98 -13.14
C LYS A 63 0.85 27.01 -12.60
N LEU A 64 0.75 25.76 -13.03
CA LEU A 64 1.75 24.73 -12.79
C LEU A 64 2.99 25.01 -13.65
N GLN A 65 3.83 25.96 -13.22
CA GLN A 65 5.06 26.30 -13.94
C GLN A 65 6.16 25.30 -13.61
N GLY A 66 6.58 24.51 -14.59
CA GLY A 66 7.68 23.57 -14.45
C GLY A 66 7.98 22.82 -15.75
N LYS A 67 9.15 22.16 -15.78
CA LYS A 67 9.64 21.44 -16.98
C LYS A 67 8.81 20.19 -17.32
N GLY A 68 7.91 19.76 -16.43
CA GLY A 68 7.03 18.61 -16.63
C GLY A 68 5.57 19.02 -16.51
N ASN A 69 4.71 18.33 -17.26
CA ASN A 69 3.27 18.36 -17.11
C ASN A 69 2.84 17.68 -15.79
N LEU A 70 1.66 18.04 -15.28
CA LEU A 70 1.02 17.42 -14.11
C LEU A 70 0.97 15.91 -14.27
N GLN A 71 0.77 15.42 -15.49
CA GLN A 71 0.82 13.99 -15.80
C GLN A 71 2.12 13.35 -15.34
N HIS A 72 3.27 13.93 -15.66
CA HIS A 72 4.57 13.38 -15.29
C HIS A 72 4.75 13.37 -13.76
N TRP A 73 4.43 14.47 -13.07
CA TRP A 73 4.55 14.54 -11.61
C TRP A 73 3.58 13.63 -10.89
N PHE A 74 2.34 13.57 -11.37
CA PHE A 74 1.29 12.73 -10.81
C PHE A 74 1.60 11.25 -11.03
N SER A 75 2.06 10.86 -12.23
CA SER A 75 2.47 9.49 -12.52
C SER A 75 3.63 9.05 -11.63
N ASN A 76 4.62 9.92 -11.41
CA ASN A 76 5.74 9.62 -10.52
C ASN A 76 5.28 9.51 -9.05
N ALA A 77 4.45 10.44 -8.56
CA ALA A 77 3.83 10.36 -7.23
C ALA A 77 3.08 9.03 -7.04
N PHE A 78 2.24 8.68 -8.00
CA PHE A 78 1.41 7.48 -7.95
C PHE A 78 2.25 6.20 -7.99
N HIS A 79 3.31 6.18 -8.80
CA HIS A 79 4.25 5.07 -8.85
C HIS A 79 4.91 4.82 -7.48
N TRP A 80 5.48 5.86 -6.87
CA TRP A 80 6.11 5.75 -5.54
C TRP A 80 5.10 5.41 -4.44
N TYR A 81 3.88 5.93 -4.52
CA TYR A 81 2.81 5.55 -3.62
C TYR A 81 2.45 4.06 -3.75
N SER A 82 2.38 3.55 -4.98
CA SER A 82 2.10 2.14 -5.24
C SER A 82 3.21 1.24 -4.69
N ILE A 83 4.48 1.61 -4.90
CA ILE A 83 5.63 0.91 -4.31
C ILE A 83 5.51 0.90 -2.79
N LEU A 84 5.24 2.06 -2.16
CA LEU A 84 5.10 2.14 -0.71
C LEU A 84 4.01 1.20 -0.19
N VAL A 85 2.84 1.19 -0.83
CA VAL A 85 1.72 0.31 -0.43
C VAL A 85 2.13 -1.16 -0.52
N ILE A 86 2.81 -1.57 -1.60
CA ILE A 86 3.30 -2.95 -1.78
C ILE A 86 4.34 -3.28 -0.71
N SER A 87 5.33 -2.40 -0.48
CA SER A 87 6.37 -2.63 0.52
C SER A 87 5.83 -2.70 1.94
N VAL A 88 4.80 -1.91 2.26
CA VAL A 88 4.15 -1.95 3.57
C VAL A 88 3.37 -3.25 3.74
N ASP A 89 2.65 -3.70 2.71
CA ASP A 89 1.92 -4.97 2.72
C ASP A 89 2.87 -6.18 2.90
N ASP A 90 3.98 -6.18 2.17
CA ASP A 90 5.04 -7.20 2.28
C ASP A 90 5.69 -7.19 3.67
N HIS A 91 6.03 -6.01 4.19
CA HIS A 91 6.61 -5.86 5.53
C HIS A 91 5.65 -6.32 6.63
N ILE A 92 4.37 -5.96 6.56
CA ILE A 92 3.35 -6.41 7.53
C ILE A 92 3.17 -7.93 7.44
N THR A 93 3.10 -8.47 6.22
CA THR A 93 2.97 -9.92 6.01
C THR A 93 4.18 -10.65 6.58
N GLN A 94 5.39 -10.16 6.33
CA GLN A 94 6.62 -10.72 6.88
C GLN A 94 6.63 -10.63 8.41
N PHE A 95 6.24 -9.50 8.99
CA PHE A 95 6.19 -9.29 10.43
C PHE A 95 5.21 -10.26 11.11
N ILE A 96 3.99 -10.40 10.58
CA ILE A 96 2.99 -11.35 11.08
C ILE A 96 3.52 -12.79 11.00
N CYS A 97 4.17 -13.16 9.89
CA CYS A 97 4.77 -14.47 9.72
C CYS A 97 5.98 -14.72 10.63
N ALA A 98 6.73 -13.67 11.02
CA ALA A 98 7.89 -13.78 11.90
C ALA A 98 7.50 -13.84 13.39
N GLU A 99 6.52 -13.05 13.84
CA GLU A 99 6.02 -13.10 15.22
C GLU A 99 5.38 -14.45 15.58
N THR A 100 4.93 -15.23 14.59
CA THR A 100 4.47 -16.60 14.85
C THR A 100 5.58 -17.59 15.27
N PHE A 101 6.85 -17.18 15.39
CA PHE A 101 7.99 -18.05 15.73
C PHE A 101 8.77 -17.70 17.03
N GLU A 102 8.48 -16.60 17.73
CA GLU A 102 9.22 -16.22 18.95
C GLU A 102 8.34 -16.11 20.20
N ASP A 103 7.66 -17.20 20.55
CA ASP A 103 7.19 -17.46 21.91
C ASP A 103 7.45 -18.93 22.24
N ASP A 104 8.69 -19.27 22.61
CA ASP A 104 9.02 -20.45 23.41
C ASP A 104 10.46 -20.34 23.95
N VAL A 105 10.61 -19.67 25.09
CA VAL A 105 11.74 -19.93 26.00
C VAL A 105 11.20 -20.67 27.22
N ASP A 106 11.62 -21.94 27.27
CA ASP A 106 11.68 -22.84 28.41
C ASP A 106 10.40 -23.61 28.80
N THR A 107 10.14 -24.74 28.12
CA THR A 107 9.97 -26.06 28.74
C THR A 107 10.11 -27.14 27.68
N GLN A 108 11.09 -28.05 27.85
CA GLN A 108 11.27 -29.24 27.01
C GLN A 108 10.05 -30.16 27.10
N ASP A 109 9.14 -30.10 26.13
CA ASP A 109 8.50 -31.28 25.54
C ASP A 109 7.76 -30.92 24.23
N GLY A 110 8.11 -31.61 23.15
CA GLY A 110 7.24 -31.77 21.97
C GLY A 110 6.93 -30.53 21.13
N CYS A 111 7.70 -30.38 20.05
CA CYS A 111 7.33 -29.71 18.79
C CYS A 111 5.81 -29.76 18.51
N ARG A 112 5.07 -28.71 18.92
CA ARG A 112 3.71 -28.44 18.44
C ARG A 112 3.75 -27.20 17.58
N GLN A 113 4.26 -27.41 16.37
CA GLN A 113 3.82 -26.71 15.17
C GLN A 113 2.33 -26.33 15.34
N ARG A 114 1.97 -25.05 15.16
CA ARG A 114 0.56 -24.61 15.03
C ARG A 114 -0.05 -25.31 13.81
N THR A 115 -0.41 -26.57 14.01
CA THR A 115 -0.84 -27.52 12.99
C THR A 115 -2.34 -27.37 12.71
N GLN A 116 -3.03 -26.52 13.47
CA GLN A 116 -4.48 -26.35 13.37
C GLN A 116 -4.89 -24.87 13.51
N PRO A 117 -5.87 -24.40 12.71
CA PRO A 117 -6.45 -23.06 12.85
C PRO A 117 -7.18 -22.91 14.19
N SER A 118 -7.40 -21.69 14.66
CA SER A 118 -8.14 -21.46 15.92
C SER A 118 -9.59 -21.97 15.86
N ASP A 119 -10.15 -22.36 17.01
CA ASP A 119 -11.54 -22.86 17.10
C ASP A 119 -12.57 -21.83 16.57
N TYR A 120 -12.26 -20.54 16.71
CA TYR A 120 -13.04 -19.46 16.11
C TYR A 120 -13.08 -19.57 14.58
N LEU A 121 -11.94 -19.77 13.92
CA LEU A 121 -11.88 -19.91 12.46
C LEU A 121 -12.50 -21.24 11.99
N GLN A 122 -12.34 -22.31 12.76
CA GLN A 122 -12.95 -23.62 12.49
C GLN A 122 -14.49 -23.56 12.52
N SER A 123 -15.06 -22.84 13.49
CA SER A 123 -16.51 -22.69 13.64
C SER A 123 -17.14 -21.78 12.59
N HIS A 124 -16.42 -20.76 12.12
CA HIS A 124 -16.93 -19.81 11.13
C HIS A 124 -16.75 -20.25 9.68
N CYS A 125 -15.77 -21.10 9.36
CA CYS A 125 -15.65 -21.72 8.04
C CYS A 125 -15.04 -23.13 8.11
N PRO A 126 -15.87 -24.17 8.29
CA PRO A 126 -15.39 -25.56 8.36
C PRO A 126 -14.77 -26.04 7.04
N LEU A 127 -15.10 -25.42 5.90
CA LEU A 127 -14.56 -25.80 4.59
C LEU A 127 -13.10 -25.37 4.39
N CYS A 128 -12.72 -24.21 4.93
CA CYS A 128 -11.37 -23.66 4.83
C CYS A 128 -10.48 -24.11 6.01
N PHE A 129 -11.06 -24.26 7.20
CA PHE A 129 -10.30 -24.41 8.45
C PHE A 129 -10.64 -25.68 9.25
N GLY A 130 -11.70 -26.41 8.91
CA GLY A 130 -12.13 -27.62 9.62
C GLY A 130 -11.49 -28.93 9.11
N ALA A 131 -10.75 -28.89 8.00
CA ALA A 131 -10.07 -30.07 7.44
C ALA A 131 -8.66 -30.23 8.03
N ARG A 132 -8.23 -31.47 8.27
CA ARG A 132 -6.87 -31.79 8.74
C ARG A 132 -5.77 -31.31 7.78
N ASP A 133 -6.12 -31.08 6.52
CA ASP A 133 -5.19 -30.70 5.45
C ASP A 133 -5.42 -29.26 4.96
N TRP A 134 -5.94 -28.38 5.83
CA TRP A 134 -6.27 -26.98 5.50
C TRP A 134 -5.12 -26.19 4.84
N MET A 135 -3.85 -26.58 5.07
CA MET A 135 -2.67 -25.97 4.45
C MET A 135 -2.40 -26.42 3.00
N ASN A 136 -3.09 -27.43 2.47
CA ASN A 136 -2.72 -28.10 1.20
C ASN A 136 -3.67 -27.81 0.04
N LYS A 137 -4.37 -26.67 0.06
CA LYS A 137 -5.37 -26.29 -0.97
C LYS A 137 -4.76 -25.73 -2.28
N GLY A 138 -3.47 -25.93 -2.52
CA GLY A 138 -2.69 -25.25 -3.56
C GLY A 138 -2.19 -26.10 -4.73
N THR A 139 -2.73 -27.29 -5.00
CA THR A 139 -2.38 -28.07 -6.21
C THR A 139 -3.60 -28.77 -6.81
N GLY A 140 -4.41 -28.00 -7.54
CA GLY A 140 -5.45 -28.53 -8.43
C GLY A 140 -5.54 -27.65 -9.66
N LYS A 141 -5.00 -28.15 -10.78
CA LYS A 141 -5.27 -27.66 -12.14
C LYS A 141 -6.75 -27.80 -12.47
#